data_AF-A0A6N3J9J2-F1
#
_entry.id   AF-A0A6N3J9J2-F1
#
_cell.length_a   1.000
_cell.length_b   1.000
_cell.length_c   1.000
_cell.angle_alpha   90.00
_cell.angle_beta   90.00
_cell.angle_gamma   90.00
#
_symmetry.space_group_name_H-M   'P 1'
#
loop_
_entity.id
_entity.type
_entity.pdbx_description
1 polymer ?
#
loop_
_entity_poly.entity_id
_entity_poly.type
_entity_poly.pdbx_seq_one_letter_code
_entity_poly.pdbx_strand_id
1 'polypeptide(L)'
;MATARLDIRLDEEIKAKAEKASALLGLKSLTEYVVRLMDEDATQVIAEHESVTVKADVFDQFIMACDEAKVPNKALREAAAFTKNGEFK
;
A
#
# COMPACT_ATOMS: atom_id res chain seq x y z
N MET A 1 2.05 -24.15 0.83
CA MET A 1 1.41 -22.93 1.37
C MET A 1 -0.01 -23.27 1.75
N ALA A 2 -0.51 -22.77 2.89
CA ALA A 2 -1.90 -22.96 3.27
C ALA A 2 -2.80 -22.25 2.24
N THR A 3 -3.71 -22.98 1.62
CA THR A 3 -4.66 -22.43 0.63
C THR A 3 -5.78 -21.73 1.38
N ALA A 4 -5.90 -20.41 1.21
CA ALA A 4 -7.06 -19.65 1.67
C ALA A 4 -8.17 -19.69 0.60
N ARG A 5 -9.43 -19.65 1.03
CA ARG A 5 -10.61 -19.70 0.14
C ARG A 5 -11.35 -18.37 0.18
N LEU A 6 -11.84 -17.94 -0.98
CA LEU A 6 -12.69 -16.77 -1.15
C LEU A 6 -14.00 -17.21 -1.81
N ASP A 7 -15.12 -17.00 -1.14
CA ASP A 7 -16.45 -17.28 -1.67
C ASP A 7 -17.11 -15.95 -2.10
N ILE A 8 -17.43 -15.83 -3.40
CA ILE A 8 -17.95 -14.60 -4.01
C ILE A 8 -19.32 -14.87 -4.63
N ARG A 9 -20.24 -13.90 -4.50
CA ARG A 9 -21.47 -13.84 -5.30
C ARG A 9 -21.27 -12.85 -6.44
N LEU A 10 -21.60 -13.27 -7.65
CA LEU A 10 -21.49 -12.46 -8.87
C LEU A 10 -22.83 -12.49 -9.59
N ASP A 11 -23.18 -11.35 -10.18
CA ASP A 11 -24.25 -11.31 -11.16
C ASP A 11 -23.84 -12.10 -12.41
N GLU A 12 -24.83 -12.68 -13.10
CA GLU A 12 -24.60 -13.53 -14.26
C GLU A 12 -23.83 -12.80 -15.38
N GLU A 13 -24.16 -11.52 -15.61
CA GLU A 13 -23.48 -10.70 -16.60
C GLU A 13 -21.98 -10.50 -16.28
N ILE A 14 -21.66 -10.26 -15.00
CA ILE A 14 -20.28 -10.08 -14.54
C ILE A 14 -19.50 -11.39 -14.72
N LYS A 15 -20.12 -12.51 -14.34
CA LYS A 15 -19.53 -13.83 -14.53
C LYS A 15 -19.24 -14.13 -16.00
N ALA A 16 -20.20 -13.90 -16.89
CA ALA A 16 -20.04 -14.15 -18.32
C ALA A 16 -18.93 -13.29 -18.95
N LYS A 17 -18.81 -12.02 -18.55
CA LYS A 17 -17.72 -11.13 -18.98
C LYS A 17 -16.36 -11.65 -18.51
N ALA A 18 -16.25 -12.06 -17.25
CA ALA A 18 -15.00 -12.57 -16.69
C ALA A 18 -14.58 -13.91 -17.31
N GLU A 19 -15.53 -14.81 -17.60
CA GLU A 19 -15.26 -16.08 -18.30
C GLU A 19 -14.77 -15.83 -19.73
N LYS A 20 -15.40 -14.89 -20.45
CA LYS A 20 -14.95 -14.48 -21.79
C LYS A 20 -13.54 -13.90 -21.74
N ALA A 21 -13.25 -13.02 -20.79
CA ALA A 21 -11.91 -12.44 -20.62
C ALA A 21 -10.86 -13.52 -20.32
N SER A 22 -11.17 -14.44 -19.39
CA SER A 22 -10.31 -15.59 -19.07
C SER A 22 -9.99 -16.42 -20.32
N ALA A 23 -10.99 -16.74 -21.15
CA ALA A 23 -10.81 -17.51 -22.37
C ALA A 23 -9.95 -16.76 -23.41
N LEU A 24 -10.20 -15.45 -23.60
CA LEU A 24 -9.44 -14.63 -24.52
C LEU A 24 -7.96 -14.48 -24.13
N LEU A 25 -7.66 -14.50 -22.83
CA LEU A 25 -6.30 -14.43 -22.30
C LEU A 25 -5.61 -15.81 -22.23
N GLY A 26 -6.29 -16.88 -22.66
CA GLY A 26 -5.75 -18.24 -22.65
C GLY A 26 -5.56 -18.83 -21.26
N LEU A 27 -6.27 -18.31 -20.25
CA LEU A 27 -6.19 -18.82 -18.88
C LEU A 27 -7.01 -20.09 -18.72
N LYS A 28 -6.59 -20.95 -17.79
CA LYS A 28 -7.16 -22.29 -17.61
C LYS A 28 -8.52 -22.25 -16.92
N SER A 29 -8.82 -21.19 -16.18
CA SER A 29 -10.06 -21.08 -15.42
C SER A 29 -10.40 -19.64 -15.03
N LEU A 30 -11.69 -19.39 -14.76
CA LEU A 30 -12.16 -18.15 -14.16
C LEU A 30 -11.46 -17.85 -12.83
N THR A 31 -11.16 -18.87 -12.03
CA THR A 31 -10.44 -18.71 -10.76
C THR A 31 -9.04 -18.14 -10.99
N GLU A 32 -8.30 -18.65 -11.98
CA GLU A 32 -6.96 -18.14 -12.32
C GLU A 32 -7.03 -16.67 -12.77
N TYR A 33 -8.05 -16.31 -13.57
CA TYR A 33 -8.28 -14.93 -13.98
C TYR A 33 -8.54 -13.99 -12.79
N VAL A 34 -9.45 -14.39 -11.89
CA VAL A 34 -9.83 -13.58 -10.73
C VAL A 34 -8.66 -13.43 -9.74
N VAL A 35 -7.93 -14.53 -9.46
CA VAL A 35 -6.77 -14.48 -8.56
C VAL A 35 -5.69 -13.56 -9.13
N ARG A 36 -5.40 -13.63 -10.42
CA ARG A 36 -4.41 -12.76 -11.05
C ARG A 36 -4.84 -11.29 -10.99
N LEU A 37 -6.11 -11.00 -11.32
CA LEU A 37 -6.64 -9.64 -11.27
C LEU A 37 -6.57 -9.06 -9.85
N MET A 38 -6.93 -9.86 -8.84
CA MET A 38 -6.86 -9.45 -7.44
C MET A 38 -5.42 -9.18 -6.98
N ASP A 39 -4.45 -10.00 -7.41
CA ASP A 39 -3.04 -9.82 -7.07
C ASP A 39 -2.46 -8.54 -7.68
N GLU A 40 -2.76 -8.30 -8.97
CA GLU A 40 -2.34 -7.11 -9.70
C GLU A 40 -2.92 -5.84 -9.08
N ASP A 41 -4.25 -5.81 -8.87
CA ASP A 41 -4.96 -4.65 -8.30
C ASP A 41 -4.51 -4.38 -6.85
N ALA A 42 -4.46 -5.41 -6.00
CA ALA A 42 -4.04 -5.24 -4.61
C ALA A 42 -2.59 -4.72 -4.53
N THR A 43 -1.68 -5.24 -5.36
CA THR A 43 -0.31 -4.75 -5.43
C THR A 43 -0.26 -3.27 -5.79
N GLN A 44 -1.04 -2.85 -6.78
CA GLN A 44 -1.11 -1.44 -7.18
C GLN A 44 -1.68 -0.57 -6.06
N VAL A 45 -2.81 -0.94 -5.46
CA VAL A 45 -3.45 -0.18 -4.38
C VAL A 45 -2.53 -0.04 -3.17
N ILE A 46 -1.84 -1.11 -2.78
CA ILE A 46 -0.86 -1.07 -1.68
C ILE A 46 0.27 -0.11 -2.05
N ALA A 47 0.83 -0.22 -3.25
CA ALA A 47 1.89 0.68 -3.70
C ALA A 47 1.43 2.15 -3.68
N GLU A 48 0.20 2.46 -4.12
CA GLU A 48 -0.32 3.83 -4.11
C GLU A 48 -0.46 4.42 -2.70
N HIS A 49 -0.77 3.60 -1.69
CA HIS A 49 -0.99 4.07 -0.31
C HIS A 49 0.27 4.02 0.56
N GLU A 50 1.17 3.08 0.28
CA GLU A 50 2.41 2.90 1.04
C GLU A 50 3.63 3.56 0.39
N SER A 51 3.57 3.86 -0.92
CA SER A 51 4.64 4.61 -1.57
C SER A 51 4.43 6.12 -1.37
N VAL A 52 5.44 6.75 -0.78
CA VAL A 52 5.60 8.19 -0.88
C VAL A 52 6.44 8.45 -2.11
N THR A 53 5.83 8.99 -3.17
CA THR A 53 6.60 9.52 -4.30
C THR A 53 7.32 10.77 -3.82
N VAL A 54 8.58 10.59 -3.43
CA VAL A 54 9.46 11.68 -3.03
C VAL A 54 9.99 12.40 -4.26
N LYS A 55 10.06 13.74 -4.19
CA LYS A 55 10.69 14.52 -5.26
C LYS A 55 12.15 14.09 -5.42
N ALA A 56 12.70 14.19 -6.63
CA ALA A 56 14.06 13.75 -6.91
C ALA A 56 15.12 14.43 -5.99
N ASP A 57 14.83 15.62 -5.51
CA ASP A 57 15.68 16.41 -4.61
C ASP A 57 15.45 16.11 -3.12
N VAL A 58 14.51 15.23 -2.73
CA VAL A 58 14.28 14.90 -1.31
C VAL A 58 15.51 14.27 -0.68
N PHE A 59 16.27 13.47 -1.43
CA PHE A 59 17.49 12.88 -0.90
C PHE A 59 18.52 13.97 -0.57
N ASP A 60 18.72 14.93 -1.48
CA ASP A 60 19.63 16.05 -1.26
C ASP A 60 19.14 16.96 -0.11
N GLN A 61 17.84 17.26 -0.06
CA GLN A 61 17.23 18.02 1.03
C GLN A 61 17.37 17.30 2.37
N PHE A 62 17.24 15.98 2.39
CA PHE A 62 17.43 15.17 3.59
C PHE A 62 18.88 15.21 4.07
N ILE A 63 19.85 15.00 3.18
CA ILE A 63 21.28 15.10 3.51
C ILE A 63 21.63 16.50 4.01
N MET A 64 21.17 17.56 3.33
CA MET A 64 21.36 18.94 3.79
C MET A 64 20.74 19.19 5.17
N ALA A 65 19.54 18.66 5.43
CA ALA A 65 18.89 18.79 6.74
C ALA A 65 19.64 18.04 7.84
N CYS A 66 20.29 16.91 7.53
CA CYS A 66 21.17 16.20 8.46
C CYS A 66 22.45 17.00 8.76
N ASP A 67 23.09 17.55 7.72
CA ASP A 67 24.33 18.31 7.86
C ASP A 67 24.13 19.66 8.56
N GLU A 68 22.99 20.32 8.32
CA GLU A 68 22.62 21.60 8.91
C GLU A 68 21.68 21.47 10.13
N ALA A 69 21.60 20.27 10.73
CA ALA A 69 20.64 19.97 11.78
C ALA A 69 20.73 20.96 12.95
N LYS A 70 19.68 21.78 13.11
CA LYS A 70 19.56 22.74 14.22
C LYS A 70 19.03 22.05 15.48
N VAL A 71 19.31 22.65 16.63
CA VAL A 71 18.75 22.20 17.90
C VAL A 71 17.20 22.22 17.80
N PRO A 72 16.50 21.14 18.24
CA PRO A 72 15.04 21.09 18.21
C PRO A 72 14.40 22.33 18.81
N ASN A 73 13.28 22.79 18.28
CA ASN A 73 12.61 23.97 18.84
C ASN A 73 12.00 23.67 20.23
N LYS A 74 11.52 24.72 20.92
CA LYS A 74 10.96 24.60 22.27
C LYS A 74 9.77 23.61 22.32
N ALA A 75 8.87 23.67 21.35
CA ALA A 75 7.70 22.78 21.29
C ALA A 75 8.09 21.29 21.17
N LEU A 76 9.09 20.97 20.35
CA LEU A 76 9.59 19.59 20.22
C LEU A 76 10.25 19.09 21.52
N ARG A 77 11.00 19.95 22.22
CA ARG A 77 11.60 19.60 23.52
C ARG A 77 10.56 19.38 24.60
N GLU A 78 9.52 20.20 24.64
CA GLU A 78 8.40 20.07 25.59
C GLU A 78 7.59 18.80 25.32
N ALA A 79 7.29 18.48 24.06
CA ALA A 79 6.64 17.22 23.69
C ALA A 79 7.47 15.97 24.07
N ALA A 80 8.79 16.03 23.89
CA ALA A 80 9.69 14.96 24.31
C ALA A 80 9.76 14.80 25.84
N ALA A 81 9.68 15.90 26.60
CA ALA A 81 9.60 15.85 28.05
C ALA A 81 8.25 15.29 28.53
N PHE A 82 7.15 15.73 27.93
CA PHE A 82 5.80 15.24 28.22
C PHE A 82 5.66 13.72 28.02
N THR A 83 6.16 13.20 26.90
CA THR A 83 6.16 11.75 26.61
C THR A 83 7.05 10.95 27.57
N LYS A 84 8.23 11.46 27.94
CA LYS A 84 9.10 10.81 28.93
C LYS A 84 8.52 10.78 30.34
N ASN A 85 7.70 11.77 30.69
CA ASN A 85 7.08 11.87 32.01
C ASN A 85 5.84 10.98 32.17
N GLY A 86 5.44 10.23 31.13
CA GLY A 86 4.34 9.25 31.21
C GLY A 86 2.94 9.88 31.29
N GLU A 87 2.80 11.16 30.94
CA GLU A 87 1.51 11.87 30.92
C GLU A 87 0.67 11.53 29.67
N PHE A 88 1.23 10.79 28.71
CA PHE A 88 0.51 10.10 27.65
C PHE A 88 -0.19 8.86 28.24
N LYS A 89 -1.43 9.01 28.71
CA LYS A 89 -2.36 7.90 28.95
C LYS A 89 -3.36 7.79 27.80
#